data_AF-A0A4R6JLX5-F1
#
_entry.id   AF-A0A4R6JLX5-F1
#
_cell.length_a   1.000
_cell.length_b   1.000
_cell.length_c   1.000
_cell.angle_alpha   90.00
_cell.angle_beta   90.00
_cell.angle_gamma   90.00
#
_symmetry.space_group_name_H-M   'P 1'
#
loop_
_entity.id
_entity.type
_entity.pdbx_description
1 polymer ?
#
loop_
_entity_poly.entity_id
_entity_poly.type
_entity_poly.pdbx_seq_one_letter_code
_entity_poly.pdbx_strand_id
1 'polypeptide(L)'
;MTTQVPVGATKLSADRRRALKLTLLGGLCGLAWAAGLRGFMAQIVHEESRVTWSGTFGWILLPGLAIGLLLGFAEHVRRTGGRPGWRWLALSPLLFAAILFSNPLDMLQIFEDGLGGGAVGVPLFGMAGGYAVSGRGPLWGRFVCGLLAAAVVPIWALTVESFAGADLALTTPRGLWVALYYYSFMALLMLASAIPHREVT
;
A
#
# COMPACT_ATOMS: atom_id res chain seq x y z
N MET A 1 -5.12 -33.95 40.94
CA MET A 1 -4.34 -32.69 41.05
C MET A 1 -4.48 -31.94 39.73
N THR A 2 -5.58 -31.22 39.56
CA THR A 2 -5.89 -30.44 38.35
C THR A 2 -5.21 -29.09 38.46
N THR A 3 -4.12 -28.89 37.74
CA THR A 3 -3.42 -27.61 37.62
C THR A 3 -4.36 -26.60 36.94
N GLN A 4 -5.01 -25.76 37.74
CA GLN A 4 -5.72 -24.59 37.21
C GLN A 4 -4.69 -23.65 36.60
N VAL A 5 -4.65 -23.61 35.27
CA VAL A 5 -3.89 -22.59 34.54
C VAL A 5 -4.50 -21.23 34.92
N PRO A 6 -3.71 -20.27 35.42
CA PRO A 6 -4.24 -18.97 35.80
C PRO A 6 -4.89 -18.31 34.59
N VAL A 7 -6.14 -17.86 34.75
CA VAL A 7 -7.00 -17.29 33.70
C VAL A 7 -6.32 -16.15 32.91
N GLY A 8 -5.34 -15.47 33.53
CA GLY A 8 -4.50 -14.45 32.88
C GLY A 8 -3.53 -15.00 31.82
N ALA A 9 -2.94 -16.17 32.02
CA ALA A 9 -1.98 -16.77 31.08
C ALA A 9 -2.67 -17.23 29.79
N THR A 10 -3.89 -17.76 29.90
CA THR A 10 -4.72 -18.19 28.77
C THR A 10 -5.13 -16.99 27.91
N LYS A 11 -5.58 -15.88 28.51
CA LYS A 11 -5.93 -14.64 27.79
C LYS A 11 -4.74 -14.03 27.06
N LEU A 12 -3.58 -13.93 27.71
CA LEU A 12 -2.36 -13.39 27.09
C LEU A 12 -1.90 -14.22 25.88
N SER A 13 -2.01 -15.56 25.97
CA SER A 13 -1.65 -16.45 24.86
C SER A 13 -2.61 -16.36 23.67
N ALA A 14 -3.91 -16.17 23.92
CA ALA A 14 -4.93 -16.02 22.89
C ALA A 14 -4.78 -14.67 22.15
N ASP A 15 -4.51 -13.60 22.89
CA ASP A 15 -4.30 -12.27 22.33
C ASP A 15 -3.05 -12.23 21.44
N ARG A 16 -1.93 -12.80 21.92
CA ARG A 16 -0.69 -12.95 21.14
C ARG A 16 -0.91 -13.75 19.85
N ARG A 17 -1.66 -14.86 19.92
CA ARG A 17 -2.01 -15.64 18.70
C ARG A 17 -2.86 -14.84 17.73
N ARG A 18 -3.80 -14.04 18.22
CA ARG A 18 -4.64 -13.17 17.38
C ARG A 18 -3.81 -12.07 16.71
N ALA A 19 -2.91 -11.44 17.46
CA ALA A 19 -1.95 -10.47 16.94
C ALA A 19 -1.13 -11.08 15.80
N LEU A 20 -0.49 -12.23 16.07
CA LEU A 20 0.35 -12.92 15.10
C LEU A 20 -0.44 -13.28 13.82
N LYS A 21 -1.66 -13.80 13.95
CA LYS A 21 -2.51 -14.14 12.80
C LYS A 21 -2.81 -12.92 11.93
N LEU A 22 -3.22 -11.80 12.54
CA LEU A 22 -3.55 -10.57 11.80
C LEU A 22 -2.32 -9.93 11.15
N THR A 23 -1.20 -9.88 11.88
CA THR A 23 0.08 -9.39 11.36
C THR A 23 0.53 -10.23 10.17
N LEU A 24 0.58 -11.57 10.30
CA LEU A 24 1.01 -12.45 9.21
C LEU A 24 0.06 -12.39 8.00
N LEU A 25 -1.26 -12.32 8.22
CA LEU A 25 -2.22 -12.14 7.15
C LEU A 25 -1.99 -10.81 6.42
N GLY A 26 -1.78 -9.72 7.17
CA GLY A 26 -1.42 -8.42 6.61
C GLY A 26 -0.14 -8.49 5.78
N GLY A 27 0.90 -9.14 6.29
CA GLY A 27 2.16 -9.37 5.58
C GLY A 27 1.98 -10.15 4.27
N LEU A 28 1.18 -11.21 4.30
CA LEU A 28 0.83 -11.99 3.11
C LEU A 28 0.08 -11.14 2.07
N CYS A 29 -0.91 -10.37 2.51
CA CYS A 29 -1.64 -9.45 1.63
C CYS A 29 -0.72 -8.37 1.04
N GLY A 30 0.18 -7.80 1.84
CA GLY A 30 1.16 -6.81 1.38
C GLY A 30 2.16 -7.37 0.38
N LEU A 31 2.65 -8.60 0.61
CA LEU A 31 3.52 -9.31 -0.32
C LEU A 31 2.80 -9.62 -1.64
N ALA A 32 1.58 -10.14 -1.58
CA ALA A 32 0.76 -10.42 -2.75
C ALA A 32 0.46 -9.14 -3.55
N TRP A 33 0.14 -8.05 -2.86
CA TRP A 33 -0.06 -6.73 -3.47
C TRP A 33 1.20 -6.24 -4.18
N ALA A 34 2.37 -6.31 -3.54
CA ALA A 34 3.63 -5.86 -4.13
C ALA A 34 4.09 -6.73 -5.31
N ALA A 35 3.89 -8.05 -5.22
CA ALA A 35 4.13 -8.95 -6.34
C ALA A 35 3.20 -8.66 -7.52
N GLY A 36 1.91 -8.40 -7.25
CA GLY A 36 0.95 -7.98 -8.25
C GLY A 36 1.29 -6.65 -8.91
N LEU A 37 1.68 -5.65 -8.11
CA LEU A 37 2.15 -4.36 -8.61
C LEU A 37 3.41 -4.51 -9.47
N ARG A 38 4.35 -5.38 -9.09
CA ARG A 38 5.51 -5.68 -9.93
C ARG A 38 5.12 -6.29 -11.27
N GLY A 39 4.11 -7.16 -11.27
CA GLY A 39 3.52 -7.72 -12.50
C GLY A 39 2.88 -6.63 -13.37
N PHE A 40 2.20 -5.66 -12.77
CA PHE A 40 1.72 -4.46 -13.47
C PHE A 40 2.87 -3.66 -14.10
N MET A 41 3.95 -3.39 -13.36
CA MET A 41 5.11 -2.66 -13.90
C MET A 41 5.74 -3.40 -15.10
N ALA A 42 5.75 -4.73 -15.09
CA ALA A 42 6.23 -5.51 -16.23
C ALA A 42 5.41 -5.30 -17.51
N GLN A 43 4.10 -5.02 -17.37
CA GLN A 43 3.24 -4.75 -18.52
C GLN A 43 3.47 -3.37 -19.14
N ILE A 44 4.00 -2.42 -18.36
CA ILE A 44 4.36 -1.06 -18.82
C ILE A 44 5.71 -1.07 -19.53
N VAL A 45 6.71 -1.73 -18.93
CA VAL A 45 8.11 -1.68 -19.39
C VAL A 45 8.43 -2.78 -20.43
N HIS A 46 7.52 -3.74 -20.64
CA HIS A 46 7.64 -4.83 -21.62
C HIS A 46 9.01 -5.55 -21.57
N GLU A 47 9.78 -5.51 -22.66
CA GLU A 47 10.99 -6.31 -22.88
C GLU A 47 12.15 -5.88 -21.98
N GLU A 48 12.13 -4.65 -21.46
CA GLU A 48 13.16 -4.16 -20.55
C GLU A 48 12.89 -4.51 -19.07
N SER A 49 11.75 -5.14 -18.77
CA SER A 49 11.38 -5.51 -17.41
C SER A 49 12.27 -6.65 -16.87
N ARG A 50 13.29 -6.28 -16.08
CA ARG A 50 14.19 -7.23 -15.40
C ARG A 50 13.76 -7.51 -13.96
N VAL A 51 13.91 -8.76 -13.52
CA VAL A 51 13.78 -9.13 -12.11
C VAL A 51 15.19 -9.18 -11.51
N THR A 52 15.43 -8.34 -10.51
CA THR A 52 16.72 -8.29 -9.81
C THR A 52 16.52 -8.54 -8.32
N TRP A 53 17.57 -9.07 -7.66
CA TRP A 53 17.55 -9.31 -6.22
C TRP A 53 17.34 -8.02 -5.43
N SER A 54 18.12 -6.98 -5.72
CA SER A 54 18.01 -5.69 -5.03
C SER A 54 16.71 -4.96 -5.39
N GLY A 55 16.42 -4.77 -6.67
CA GLY A 55 15.27 -3.99 -7.14
C GLY A 55 13.94 -4.64 -6.80
N THR A 56 13.69 -5.86 -7.26
CA THR A 56 12.39 -6.50 -7.06
C THR A 56 12.21 -6.97 -5.62
N PHE A 57 13.12 -7.81 -5.11
CA PHE A 57 12.93 -8.41 -3.78
C PHE A 57 13.21 -7.40 -2.66
N GLY A 58 14.30 -6.64 -2.78
CA GLY A 58 14.71 -5.66 -1.78
C GLY A 58 13.86 -4.39 -1.75
N TRP A 59 13.55 -3.79 -2.90
CA TRP A 59 12.92 -2.46 -2.95
C TRP A 59 11.43 -2.45 -3.28
N ILE A 60 10.85 -3.56 -3.75
CA ILE A 60 9.41 -3.65 -4.05
C ILE A 60 8.70 -4.61 -3.10
N LEU A 61 9.13 -5.87 -3.06
CA LEU A 61 8.46 -6.92 -2.29
C LEU A 61 8.65 -6.75 -0.77
N LEU A 62 9.88 -6.45 -0.33
CA LEU A 62 10.18 -6.30 1.09
C LEU A 62 9.42 -5.11 1.73
N PRO A 63 9.37 -3.90 1.13
CA PRO A 63 8.53 -2.82 1.65
C PRO A 63 7.04 -3.20 1.66
N GLY A 64 6.53 -3.86 0.61
CA GLY A 64 5.15 -4.34 0.57
C GLY A 64 4.80 -5.30 1.71
N LEU A 65 5.68 -6.27 1.97
CA LEU A 65 5.57 -7.18 3.11
C LEU A 65 5.58 -6.39 4.44
N ALA A 66 6.55 -5.50 4.62
CA ALA A 66 6.69 -4.70 5.85
C ALA A 66 5.44 -3.83 6.12
N ILE A 67 4.94 -3.14 5.09
CA ILE A 67 3.70 -2.35 5.15
C ILE A 67 2.54 -3.24 5.54
N GLY A 68 2.40 -4.40 4.90
CA GLY A 68 1.37 -5.38 5.21
C GLY A 68 1.41 -5.84 6.68
N LEU A 69 2.60 -6.17 7.20
CA LEU A 69 2.79 -6.56 8.60
C LEU A 69 2.39 -5.43 9.55
N LEU A 70 2.80 -4.18 9.26
CA LEU A 70 2.47 -3.00 10.06
C LEU A 70 0.97 -2.70 10.08
N LEU A 71 0.30 -2.80 8.93
CA LEU A 71 -1.14 -2.58 8.83
C LEU A 71 -1.95 -3.74 9.46
N GLY A 72 -1.49 -4.98 9.33
CA GLY A 72 -2.07 -6.13 10.03
C GLY A 72 -1.94 -6.00 11.56
N PHE A 73 -0.80 -5.49 12.03
CA PHE A 73 -0.61 -5.15 13.43
C PHE A 73 -1.51 -3.97 13.85
N ALA A 74 -1.68 -2.95 13.01
CA ALA A 74 -2.60 -1.84 13.27
C ALA A 74 -4.03 -2.33 13.47
N GLU A 75 -4.48 -3.30 12.66
CA GLU A 75 -5.80 -3.92 12.81
C GLU A 75 -5.94 -4.68 14.13
N HIS A 76 -4.90 -5.38 14.58
CA HIS A 76 -4.89 -6.01 15.90
C HIS A 76 -5.01 -4.97 17.03
N VAL A 77 -4.22 -3.89 16.97
CA VAL A 77 -4.26 -2.80 17.96
C VAL A 77 -5.64 -2.12 17.98
N ARG A 78 -6.26 -1.92 16.80
CA ARG A 78 -7.61 -1.36 16.68
C ARG A 78 -8.67 -2.21 17.35
N ARG A 79 -8.58 -3.54 17.22
CA ARG A 79 -9.54 -4.51 17.81
C ARG A 79 -9.32 -4.77 19.31
N THR A 80 -8.31 -4.17 19.91
CA THR A 80 -7.95 -4.37 21.32
C THR A 80 -8.02 -3.07 22.14
N GLY A 81 -8.79 -2.08 21.68
CA GLY A 81 -9.00 -0.82 22.39
C GLY A 81 -8.07 0.33 21.96
N GLY A 82 -7.13 0.09 21.03
CA GLY A 82 -6.14 1.09 20.61
C GLY A 82 -4.98 1.26 21.59
N ARG A 83 -3.94 1.99 21.18
CA ARG A 83 -2.77 2.33 22.03
C ARG A 83 -2.30 3.76 21.74
N PRO A 84 -1.61 4.48 22.64
CA PRO A 84 -1.02 5.77 22.29
C PRO A 84 -0.10 5.64 21.06
N GLY A 85 -0.24 6.54 20.08
CA GLY A 85 0.63 6.59 18.90
C GLY A 85 0.41 5.54 17.81
N TRP A 86 -0.46 4.53 17.97
CA TRP A 86 -0.68 3.50 16.94
C TRP A 86 -1.14 4.04 15.57
N ARG A 87 -1.71 5.26 15.54
CA ARG A 87 -2.13 5.93 14.31
C ARG A 87 -0.97 6.34 13.41
N TRP A 88 0.26 6.43 13.94
CA TRP A 88 1.46 6.64 13.13
C TRP A 88 1.69 5.50 12.13
N LEU A 89 1.08 4.33 12.34
CA LEU A 89 1.07 3.24 11.36
C LEU A 89 0.38 3.63 10.04
N ALA A 90 -0.41 4.71 10.01
CA ALA A 90 -0.93 5.30 8.77
C ALA A 90 0.17 5.78 7.82
N LEU A 91 1.37 6.09 8.35
CA LEU A 91 2.53 6.48 7.55
C LEU A 91 3.29 5.29 6.97
N SER A 92 2.89 4.04 7.30
CA SER A 92 3.58 2.84 6.80
C SER A 92 3.76 2.82 5.27
N PRO A 93 2.80 3.25 4.42
CA PRO A 93 3.01 3.24 2.98
C PRO A 93 4.24 4.03 2.51
N LEU A 94 4.69 5.04 3.28
CA LEU A 94 5.88 5.81 2.95
C LEU A 94 7.16 4.96 2.91
N LEU A 95 7.15 3.73 3.41
CA LEU A 95 8.23 2.77 3.20
C LEU A 95 8.50 2.51 1.70
N PHE A 96 7.51 2.66 0.80
CA PHE A 96 7.76 2.59 -0.64
C PHE A 96 8.65 3.72 -1.16
N ALA A 97 8.63 4.90 -0.52
CA ALA A 97 9.52 6.00 -0.88
C ALA A 97 10.99 5.74 -0.47
N ALA A 98 11.27 4.68 0.29
CA ALA A 98 12.63 4.31 0.67
C ALA A 98 13.52 3.98 -0.55
N ILE A 99 12.92 3.53 -1.67
CA ILE A 99 13.65 3.28 -2.92
C ILE A 99 14.35 4.53 -3.46
N LEU A 100 13.87 5.74 -3.13
CA LEU A 100 14.51 6.99 -3.57
C LEU A 100 15.92 7.17 -2.98
N PHE A 101 16.22 6.47 -1.87
CA PHE A 101 17.54 6.50 -1.26
C PHE A 101 18.50 5.46 -1.84
N SER A 102 18.05 4.59 -2.77
CA SER A 102 18.93 3.56 -3.34
C SER A 102 19.95 4.13 -4.32
N ASN A 103 19.66 5.26 -4.99
CA ASN A 103 20.57 5.99 -5.87
C ASN A 103 20.30 7.50 -5.82
N PRO A 104 20.99 8.27 -4.95
CA PRO A 104 20.76 9.71 -4.81
C PRO A 104 21.17 10.54 -6.05
N LEU A 105 21.99 9.99 -6.94
CA LEU A 105 22.42 10.67 -8.18
C LEU A 105 21.37 10.61 -9.29
N ASP A 106 20.44 9.64 -9.26
CA ASP A 106 19.33 9.52 -10.24
C ASP A 106 18.15 10.45 -9.91
N MET A 107 18.17 11.17 -8.78
CA MET A 107 17.06 12.03 -8.32
C MET A 107 16.59 13.07 -9.36
N LEU A 108 17.47 13.46 -10.30
CA LEU A 108 17.16 14.38 -11.38
C LEU A 108 16.51 13.69 -12.60
N GLN A 109 16.83 12.42 -12.88
CA GLN A 109 16.24 11.61 -13.97
C GLN A 109 14.94 10.91 -13.55
N ILE A 110 14.68 10.81 -12.24
CA ILE A 110 13.50 10.22 -11.61
C ILE A 110 12.16 10.87 -12.05
N PHE A 111 12.19 12.12 -12.54
CA PHE A 111 11.03 12.82 -13.11
C PHE A 111 10.84 12.55 -14.61
N GLU A 112 11.86 12.08 -15.32
CA GLU A 112 11.81 11.79 -16.76
C GLU A 112 11.24 10.39 -17.03
N ASP A 113 11.54 9.40 -16.18
CA ASP A 113 11.13 7.99 -16.38
C ASP A 113 9.79 7.61 -15.72
N GLY A 114 9.11 8.54 -15.04
CA GLY A 114 7.87 8.28 -14.29
C GLY A 114 8.05 7.40 -13.03
N LEU A 115 9.24 6.85 -12.81
CA LEU A 115 9.58 5.94 -11.70
C LEU A 115 9.46 6.61 -10.32
N GLY A 116 9.82 7.90 -10.21
CA GLY A 116 9.71 8.68 -8.97
C GLY A 116 8.30 9.05 -8.59
N GLY A 117 7.50 9.37 -9.60
CA GLY A 117 6.08 9.65 -9.45
C GLY A 117 5.35 8.46 -8.85
N GLY A 118 5.72 7.23 -9.24
CA GLY A 118 5.20 6.01 -8.63
C GLY A 118 5.64 5.84 -7.16
N ALA A 119 6.94 5.94 -6.89
CA ALA A 119 7.49 5.67 -5.55
C ALA A 119 6.96 6.62 -4.45
N VAL A 120 6.66 7.88 -4.80
CA VAL A 120 6.08 8.88 -3.87
C VAL A 120 4.57 8.99 -4.04
N GLY A 121 4.07 9.02 -5.27
CA GLY A 121 2.65 9.20 -5.56
C GLY A 121 1.81 8.05 -5.04
N VAL A 122 2.21 6.79 -5.26
CA VAL A 122 1.46 5.61 -4.80
C VAL A 122 1.17 5.65 -3.29
N PRO A 123 2.17 5.84 -2.40
CA PRO A 123 1.87 5.90 -0.98
C PRO A 123 1.07 7.14 -0.58
N LEU A 124 1.29 8.30 -1.19
CA LEU A 124 0.50 9.51 -0.91
C LEU A 124 -0.97 9.36 -1.31
N PHE A 125 -1.25 8.83 -2.50
CA PHE A 125 -2.62 8.55 -2.94
C PHE A 125 -3.27 7.47 -2.08
N GLY A 126 -2.53 6.43 -1.71
CA GLY A 126 -2.98 5.41 -0.76
C GLY A 126 -3.41 6.01 0.58
N MET A 127 -2.57 6.87 1.16
CA MET A 127 -2.86 7.55 2.43
C MET A 127 -4.04 8.52 2.31
N ALA A 128 -4.11 9.32 1.24
CA ALA A 128 -5.21 10.24 1.00
C ALA A 128 -6.54 9.49 0.86
N GLY A 129 -6.59 8.45 0.02
CA GLY A 129 -7.79 7.63 -0.14
C GLY A 129 -8.17 6.89 1.13
N GLY A 130 -7.18 6.38 1.87
CA GLY A 130 -7.38 5.74 3.17
C GLY A 130 -8.00 6.68 4.20
N TYR A 131 -7.52 7.93 4.27
CA TYR A 131 -8.13 8.96 5.12
C TYR A 131 -9.56 9.29 4.69
N ALA A 132 -9.81 9.46 3.38
CA ALA A 132 -11.12 9.77 2.83
C ALA A 132 -12.19 8.74 3.22
N VAL A 133 -11.85 7.45 3.18
CA VAL A 133 -12.79 6.34 3.50
C VAL A 133 -12.78 5.93 4.97
N SER A 134 -11.93 6.52 5.81
CA SER A 134 -11.72 6.07 7.19
C SER A 134 -12.87 6.33 8.17
N GLY A 135 -13.83 7.20 7.83
CA GLY A 135 -14.86 7.67 8.76
C GLY A 135 -14.39 8.77 9.72
N ARG A 136 -13.08 9.08 9.76
CA ARG A 136 -12.47 9.93 10.78
C ARG A 136 -12.16 11.35 10.28
N GLY A 137 -12.41 12.34 11.14
CA GLY A 137 -12.06 13.74 10.88
C GLY A 137 -13.17 14.55 10.21
N PRO A 138 -12.93 15.86 9.94
CA PRO A 138 -13.92 16.74 9.33
C PRO A 138 -14.27 16.26 7.91
N LEU A 139 -15.56 16.35 7.55
CA LEU A 139 -16.06 15.94 6.25
C LEU A 139 -15.34 16.62 5.09
N TRP A 140 -14.98 17.90 5.24
CA TRP A 140 -14.26 18.64 4.21
C TRP A 140 -12.86 18.06 3.94
N GLY A 141 -12.09 17.73 4.98
CA GLY A 141 -10.78 17.10 4.82
C GLY A 141 -10.87 15.75 4.10
N ARG A 142 -11.90 14.97 4.41
CA ARG A 142 -12.17 13.69 3.72
C ARG A 142 -12.57 13.90 2.26
N PHE A 143 -13.33 14.95 1.96
CA PHE A 143 -13.71 15.29 0.60
C PHE A 143 -12.49 15.71 -0.24
N VAL A 144 -11.64 16.59 0.29
CA VAL A 144 -10.39 17.00 -0.37
C VAL A 144 -9.46 15.80 -0.60
N CYS A 145 -9.25 14.96 0.41
CA CYS A 145 -8.47 13.74 0.25
C CYS A 145 -9.10 12.73 -0.72
N GLY A 146 -10.44 12.68 -0.77
CA GLY A 146 -11.18 11.85 -1.73
C GLY A 146 -11.00 12.34 -3.16
N LEU A 147 -11.05 13.65 -3.40
CA LEU A 147 -10.75 14.24 -4.70
C LEU A 147 -9.29 13.97 -5.12
N LEU A 148 -8.34 14.15 -4.21
CA LEU A 148 -6.93 13.84 -4.47
C LEU A 148 -6.74 12.36 -4.79
N ALA A 149 -7.37 11.45 -4.05
CA ALA A 149 -7.30 10.02 -4.33
C ALA A 149 -7.96 9.65 -5.67
N ALA A 150 -9.10 10.27 -6.00
CA ALA A 150 -9.79 10.05 -7.27
C ALA A 150 -8.99 10.56 -8.47
N ALA A 151 -8.09 11.54 -8.27
CA ALA A 151 -7.22 12.07 -9.32
C ALA A 151 -6.30 11.01 -9.94
N VAL A 152 -6.03 9.89 -9.25
CA VAL A 152 -5.31 8.73 -9.80
C VAL A 152 -5.91 8.25 -11.13
N VAL A 153 -7.24 8.30 -11.27
CA VAL A 153 -7.94 7.84 -12.47
C VAL A 153 -7.66 8.74 -13.69
N PRO A 154 -7.98 10.05 -13.66
CA PRO A 154 -7.67 10.93 -14.79
C PRO A 154 -6.16 11.09 -15.01
N ILE A 155 -5.33 11.08 -13.96
CA ILE A 155 -3.87 11.15 -14.12
C ILE A 155 -3.36 9.98 -14.96
N TRP A 156 -3.76 8.75 -14.63
CA TRP A 156 -3.38 7.58 -15.42
C TRP A 156 -3.93 7.67 -16.85
N ALA A 157 -5.23 7.96 -16.98
CA ALA A 157 -5.92 8.04 -18.27
C ALA A 157 -5.27 9.02 -19.24
N LEU A 158 -4.74 10.14 -18.73
CA LEU A 158 -4.19 11.23 -19.54
C LEU A 158 -2.67 11.12 -19.76
N THR A 159 -1.95 10.35 -18.94
CA THR A 159 -0.48 10.32 -19.00
C THR A 159 0.10 8.99 -19.48
N VAL A 160 -0.63 7.87 -19.39
CA VAL A 160 -0.07 6.55 -19.73
C VAL A 160 0.50 6.49 -21.15
N GLU A 161 -0.18 7.09 -22.12
CA GLU A 161 0.27 7.08 -23.52
C GLU A 161 1.58 7.85 -23.73
N SER A 162 1.84 8.88 -22.93
CA SER A 162 3.00 9.75 -23.12
C SER A 162 4.31 9.08 -22.72
N PHE A 163 4.28 8.13 -21.78
CA PHE A 163 5.49 7.45 -21.30
C PHE A 163 5.52 5.94 -21.60
N ALA A 164 4.37 5.31 -21.85
CA ALA A 164 4.28 3.87 -22.08
C ALA A 164 3.69 3.49 -23.45
N GLY A 165 3.40 4.47 -24.30
CA GLY A 165 2.97 4.29 -25.68
C GLY A 165 1.47 4.12 -25.88
N ALA A 166 1.03 4.32 -27.13
CA ALA A 166 -0.39 4.33 -27.51
C ALA A 166 -1.11 2.97 -27.31
N ASP A 167 -0.37 1.86 -27.26
CA ASP A 167 -0.94 0.53 -27.00
C ASP A 167 -1.58 0.41 -25.61
N LEU A 168 -1.20 1.29 -24.67
CA LEU A 168 -1.78 1.36 -23.33
C LEU A 168 -2.89 2.41 -23.17
N ALA A 169 -3.34 3.02 -24.27
CA ALA A 169 -4.52 3.88 -24.26
C ALA A 169 -5.74 3.13 -23.72
N LEU A 170 -6.61 3.82 -22.96
CA LEU A 170 -7.82 3.21 -22.38
C LEU A 170 -8.84 2.72 -23.42
N THR A 171 -8.68 3.17 -24.66
CA THR A 171 -9.48 2.75 -25.82
C THR A 171 -9.05 1.39 -26.36
N THR A 172 -7.89 0.86 -25.97
CA THR A 172 -7.44 -0.48 -26.36
C THR A 172 -7.79 -1.52 -25.28
N PRO A 173 -8.05 -2.79 -25.65
CA PRO A 173 -8.28 -3.85 -24.67
C PRO A 173 -7.11 -4.03 -23.69
N ARG A 174 -5.88 -3.87 -24.18
CA ARG A 174 -4.66 -3.99 -23.38
C ARG A 174 -4.53 -2.85 -22.39
N GLY A 175 -4.71 -1.60 -22.83
CA GLY A 175 -4.64 -0.43 -21.96
C GLY A 175 -5.70 -0.47 -20.87
N LEU A 176 -6.92 -0.89 -21.21
CA LEU A 176 -7.99 -1.09 -20.23
C LEU A 176 -7.62 -2.14 -19.16
N TRP A 177 -7.03 -3.26 -19.58
CA TRP A 177 -6.56 -4.30 -18.66
C TRP A 177 -5.48 -3.80 -17.69
N VAL A 178 -4.47 -3.08 -18.22
CA VAL A 178 -3.39 -2.51 -17.41
C VAL A 178 -3.92 -1.43 -16.45
N ALA A 179 -4.85 -0.60 -16.90
CA ALA A 179 -5.52 0.39 -16.06
C ALA A 179 -6.31 -0.28 -14.92
N LEU A 180 -7.02 -1.37 -15.22
CA LEU A 180 -7.76 -2.13 -14.19
C LEU A 180 -6.82 -2.69 -13.12
N TYR A 181 -5.63 -3.19 -13.51
CA TYR A 181 -4.59 -3.60 -12.56
C TYR A 181 -4.22 -2.45 -11.63
N TYR A 182 -3.85 -1.31 -12.22
CA TYR A 182 -3.42 -0.13 -11.48
C TYR A 182 -4.50 0.36 -10.50
N TYR A 183 -5.72 0.58 -10.98
CA TYR A 183 -6.83 1.07 -10.17
C TYR A 183 -7.21 0.10 -9.05
N SER A 184 -7.19 -1.21 -9.32
CA SER A 184 -7.47 -2.22 -8.30
C SER A 184 -6.42 -2.22 -7.19
N PHE A 185 -5.13 -2.17 -7.53
CA PHE A 185 -4.07 -2.10 -6.53
C PHE A 185 -4.11 -0.79 -5.75
N MET A 186 -4.37 0.34 -6.40
CA MET A 186 -4.53 1.62 -5.72
C MET A 186 -5.71 1.60 -4.76
N ALA A 187 -6.86 1.07 -5.17
CA ALA A 187 -8.03 0.93 -4.31
C ALA A 187 -7.75 0.03 -3.09
N LEU A 188 -7.08 -1.11 -3.29
CA LEU A 188 -6.67 -1.98 -2.19
C LEU A 188 -5.72 -1.30 -1.21
N LEU A 189 -4.74 -0.53 -1.73
CA LEU A 189 -3.83 0.24 -0.89
C LEU A 189 -4.59 1.29 -0.08
N MET A 190 -5.49 2.05 -0.70
CA MET A 190 -6.33 3.04 -0.01
C MET A 190 -7.16 2.38 1.11
N LEU A 191 -7.80 1.25 0.83
CA LEU A 191 -8.58 0.51 1.82
C LEU A 191 -7.72 0.00 2.99
N ALA A 192 -6.51 -0.48 2.71
CA ALA A 192 -5.56 -0.92 3.72
C ALA A 192 -5.04 0.26 4.56
N SER A 193 -4.69 1.39 3.92
CA SER A 193 -4.26 2.63 4.57
C SER A 193 -5.35 3.26 5.44
N ALA A 194 -6.63 2.91 5.25
CA ALA A 194 -7.71 3.35 6.14
C ALA A 194 -7.67 2.68 7.53
N ILE A 195 -7.05 1.51 7.67
CA ILE A 195 -7.08 0.69 8.90
C ILE A 195 -6.68 1.50 10.16
N PRO A 196 -5.56 2.25 10.18
CA PRO A 196 -5.14 2.97 11.38
C PRO A 196 -6.04 4.16 11.74
N HIS A 197 -6.91 4.59 10.81
CA HIS A 197 -7.80 5.72 10.99
C HIS A 197 -9.22 5.33 11.42
N ARG A 198 -9.61 4.07 11.21
CA ARG A 198 -10.93 3.55 11.58
C ARG A 198 -11.15 3.59 13.09
N GLU A 199 -12.42 3.58 13.48
CA GLU A 199 -12.82 3.54 14.87
C GLU A 199 -12.37 2.25 15.56
N VAL A 200 -12.09 2.38 16.85
CA VAL A 200 -11.72 1.28 17.74
C VAL A 200 -12.98 0.46 18.01
N THR A 201 -12.86 -0.86 18.01
CA THR A 201 -13.95 -1.81 18.29
C THR A 201 -13.76 -2.43 19.66
#